data_AF-A0A948I756-F1
#
_entry.id   AF-A0A948I756-F1
#
_cell.length_a   1.000
_cell.length_b   1.000
_cell.length_c   1.000
_cell.angle_alpha   90.00
_cell.angle_beta   90.00
_cell.angle_gamma   90.00
#
_symmetry.space_group_name_H-M   'P 1'
#
loop_
_entity.id
_entity.type
_entity.pdbx_description
1 polymer ?
#
loop_
_entity_poly.entity_id
_entity_poly.type
_entity_poly.pdbx_seq_one_letter_code
_entity_poly.pdbx_strand_id
1 'polypeptide(L)'
;AAGDTPLGGALLVALDMLEARKRLYREAGVPYHRPWLFLISDGAPTDGELWREAAAAILAGETGRKLSFFAIGVGGADFALLAQISPPSRPPLKLQGVRFGALFRWLSSSMRRLSTARIDPDHLELPPVDGWAAPRP
;
A
#
# COMPACT_ATOMS: atom_id res chain seq x y z
N ALA A 1 1.03 25.79 9.14
CA ALA A 1 0.85 25.11 7.84
C ALA A 1 -0.57 24.56 7.82
N ALA A 2 -1.38 24.88 6.82
CA ALA A 2 -2.63 24.18 6.55
C ALA A 2 -2.22 22.92 5.76
N GLY A 3 -1.94 21.77 6.37
CA GLY A 3 -2.84 21.03 7.25
C GLY A 3 -3.73 20.06 6.45
N ASP A 4 -3.71 20.16 5.12
CA ASP A 4 -4.55 19.38 4.23
C ASP A 4 -3.83 18.12 3.73
N THR A 5 -4.47 16.97 3.93
CA THR A 5 -4.04 15.65 3.44
C THR A 5 -5.04 15.20 2.38
N PRO A 6 -4.85 15.56 1.09
CA PRO A 6 -5.74 15.15 0.00
C PRO A 6 -5.48 13.68 -0.38
N LEU A 7 -5.90 12.78 0.50
CA LEU A 7 -5.56 11.37 0.48
C LEU A 7 -6.18 10.65 -0.72
N GLY A 8 -7.45 10.92 -1.03
CA GLY A 8 -8.14 10.31 -2.17
C GLY A 8 -7.49 10.68 -3.48
N GLY A 9 -7.26 11.97 -3.71
CA GLY A 9 -6.55 12.47 -4.90
C GLY A 9 -5.16 11.86 -5.03
N ALA A 10 -4.38 11.81 -3.94
CA ALA A 10 -3.04 11.22 -3.95
C ALA A 10 -3.07 9.72 -4.30
N LEU A 11 -4.05 8.97 -3.78
CA LEU A 11 -4.21 7.55 -4.09
C LEU A 11 -4.61 7.32 -5.55
N LEU A 12 -5.53 8.11 -6.10
CA LEU A 12 -5.93 8.02 -7.51
C LEU A 12 -4.73 8.29 -8.44
N VAL A 13 -3.97 9.35 -8.17
CA VAL A 13 -2.75 9.66 -8.92
C VAL A 13 -1.74 8.51 -8.84
N ALA A 14 -1.56 7.91 -7.65
CA ALA A 14 -0.65 6.78 -7.48
C ALA A 14 -1.09 5.55 -8.30
N LEU A 15 -2.40 5.27 -8.36
CA LEU A 15 -2.95 4.18 -9.16
C LEU A 15 -2.75 4.42 -10.66
N ASP A 16 -2.95 5.65 -11.14
CA ASP A 16 -2.73 6.01 -12.54
C ASP A 16 -1.26 5.87 -12.95
N MET A 17 -0.34 6.35 -12.10
CA MET A 17 1.09 6.18 -12.30
C MET A 17 1.48 4.70 -12.36
N LEU A 18 0.84 3.87 -11.53
CA LEU A 18 1.06 2.44 -11.51
C LEU A 18 0.59 1.76 -12.80
N GLU A 19 -0.60 2.09 -13.29
CA GLU A 19 -1.10 1.57 -14.57
C GLU A 19 -0.23 2.02 -15.74
N ALA A 20 0.19 3.28 -15.77
CA ALA A 20 1.11 3.78 -16.79
C ALA A 20 2.43 3.02 -16.80
N ARG A 21 3.01 2.76 -15.63
CA ARG A 21 4.25 1.98 -15.51
C ARG A 21 4.07 0.52 -15.96
N LYS A 22 2.96 -0.13 -15.60
CA LYS A 22 2.66 -1.49 -16.08
C LYS A 22 2.49 -1.53 -17.59
N ARG A 23 1.81 -0.55 -18.18
CA ARG A 23 1.64 -0.46 -19.64
C ARG A 23 2.99 -0.38 -20.34
N LEU A 24 3.91 0.46 -19.84
CA LEU A 24 5.27 0.56 -20.38
C LEU A 24 6.00 -0.79 -20.36
N TYR A 25 5.91 -1.55 -19.26
CA TYR A 25 6.51 -2.89 -19.20
C TYR A 25 5.89 -3.86 -20.21
N ARG A 26 4.56 -3.87 -20.36
CA ARG A 26 3.87 -4.70 -21.35
C ARG A 26 4.28 -4.37 -22.78
N GLU A 27 4.33 -3.09 -23.12
CA GLU A 27 4.72 -2.60 -24.45
C GLU A 27 6.17 -2.97 -24.78
N ALA A 28 7.05 -2.95 -23.77
CA ALA A 28 8.45 -3.36 -23.92
C ALA A 28 8.65 -4.89 -23.89
N GLY A 29 7.59 -5.69 -23.71
CA GLY A 29 7.69 -7.15 -23.55
C GLY A 29 8.42 -7.58 -22.28
N VAL A 30 8.56 -6.67 -21.30
CA VAL A 30 9.26 -6.91 -20.04
C VAL A 30 8.26 -7.48 -19.04
N PRO A 31 8.44 -8.72 -18.56
CA PRO A 31 7.56 -9.27 -17.55
C PRO A 31 7.79 -8.53 -16.22
N TYR A 32 6.73 -8.35 -15.42
CA TYR A 32 6.78 -7.62 -14.17
C TYR A 32 6.02 -8.35 -13.06
N HIS A 33 6.48 -8.19 -11.82
CA HIS A 33 5.76 -8.67 -10.65
C HIS A 33 4.59 -7.76 -10.30
N ARG A 34 3.59 -8.30 -9.60
CA ARG A 34 2.49 -7.52 -9.03
C ARG A 34 3.04 -6.35 -8.21
N PRO A 35 2.79 -5.09 -8.61
CA PRO A 35 3.35 -3.93 -7.94
C PRO A 35 2.76 -3.73 -6.56
N TRP A 36 3.52 -3.10 -5.66
CA TRP A 36 3.07 -2.77 -4.31
C TRP A 36 2.84 -1.28 -4.15
N LEU A 37 1.74 -0.93 -3.50
CA LEU A 37 1.38 0.44 -3.14
C LEU A 37 1.32 0.55 -1.62
N PHE A 38 2.19 1.40 -1.05
CA PHE A 38 2.22 1.68 0.38
C PHE A 38 1.61 3.05 0.65
N LEU A 39 0.61 3.09 1.51
CA LEU A 39 0.10 4.31 2.13
C LEU A 39 0.69 4.43 3.53
N ILE A 40 1.35 5.54 3.83
CA ILE A 40 1.80 5.89 5.18
C ILE A 40 1.11 7.20 5.55
N SER A 41 0.25 7.18 6.56
CA SER A 41 -0.55 8.35 6.95
C SER A 41 -0.83 8.38 8.45
N ASP A 42 -0.92 9.58 9.01
CA ASP A 42 -1.21 9.87 10.41
C ASP A 42 -2.67 10.29 10.67
N GLY A 43 -3.51 10.37 9.64
CA GLY A 43 -4.92 10.77 9.80
C GLY A 43 -5.51 11.60 8.66
N ALA A 44 -6.72 12.10 8.95
CA ALA A 44 -7.90 12.17 8.08
C ALA A 44 -7.77 12.91 6.73
N PRO A 45 -8.44 12.41 5.67
CA PRO A 45 -8.53 13.01 4.36
C PRO A 45 -9.22 14.37 4.48
N THR A 46 -8.64 15.37 3.85
CA THR A 46 -9.24 16.70 3.76
C THR A 46 -9.92 16.94 2.41
N ASP A 47 -9.93 15.95 1.52
CA ASP A 47 -10.49 16.02 0.17
C ASP A 47 -11.92 15.45 0.05
N GLY A 48 -12.69 15.50 1.14
CA GLY A 48 -14.10 15.13 1.14
C GLY A 48 -14.32 13.64 0.92
N GLU A 49 -14.99 13.26 -0.17
CA GLU A 49 -15.44 11.88 -0.42
C GLU A 49 -14.56 11.15 -1.45
N LEU A 50 -13.55 11.81 -2.04
CA LEU A 50 -12.64 11.25 -3.04
C LEU A 50 -11.88 10.00 -2.54
N TRP A 51 -11.63 9.90 -1.24
CA TRP A 51 -11.00 8.72 -0.65
C TRP A 51 -11.85 7.45 -0.83
N ARG A 52 -13.18 7.56 -0.97
CA ARG A 52 -14.06 6.40 -1.23
C ARG A 52 -13.89 5.86 -2.64
N GLU A 53 -13.73 6.75 -3.61
CA GLU A 53 -13.41 6.37 -4.99
C GLU A 53 -12.06 5.66 -5.05
N ALA A 54 -11.05 6.23 -4.39
CA ALA A 54 -9.74 5.61 -4.26
C ALA A 54 -9.82 4.22 -3.58
N ALA A 55 -10.59 4.08 -2.50
CA ALA A 55 -10.80 2.82 -1.81
C ALA A 55 -11.42 1.75 -2.72
N ALA A 56 -12.45 2.13 -3.50
CA ALA A 56 -13.08 1.23 -4.46
C ALA A 56 -12.09 0.79 -5.55
N ALA A 57 -11.28 1.71 -6.07
CA ALA A 57 -10.27 1.42 -7.08
C ALA A 57 -9.16 0.49 -6.53
N ILE A 58 -8.72 0.71 -5.28
CA ILE A 58 -7.76 -0.16 -4.58
C ILE A 58 -8.35 -1.57 -4.41
N LEU A 59 -9.60 -1.68 -3.94
CA LEU A 59 -10.27 -2.97 -3.75
C LEU A 59 -10.39 -3.74 -5.07
N ALA A 60 -10.76 -3.07 -6.16
CA ALA A 60 -10.82 -3.66 -7.49
C ALA A 60 -9.42 -4.10 -7.97
N GLY A 61 -8.39 -3.30 -7.70
CA GLY A 61 -6.99 -3.61 -8.03
C GLY A 61 -6.46 -4.82 -7.26
N GLU A 62 -6.82 -4.96 -5.98
CA GLU A 62 -6.49 -6.12 -5.15
C GLU A 62 -7.21 -7.38 -5.60
N THR A 63 -8.53 -7.30 -5.80
CA THR A 63 -9.36 -8.44 -6.22
C THR A 63 -8.94 -8.95 -7.59
N GLY A 64 -8.61 -8.04 -8.52
CA GLY A 64 -8.06 -8.38 -9.83
C GLY A 64 -6.58 -8.76 -9.83
N ARG A 65 -5.94 -8.91 -8.65
CA ARG A 65 -4.50 -9.19 -8.47
C ARG A 65 -3.58 -8.23 -9.24
N LYS A 66 -4.03 -7.00 -9.50
CA LYS A 66 -3.33 -5.97 -10.27
C LYS A 66 -2.29 -5.19 -9.46
N LEU A 67 -2.48 -5.09 -8.14
CA LEU A 67 -1.56 -4.42 -7.20
C LEU A 67 -1.74 -4.96 -5.79
N SER A 68 -0.70 -4.93 -4.95
CA SER A 68 -0.80 -5.22 -3.53
C SER A 68 -0.81 -3.93 -2.71
N PHE A 69 -1.86 -3.65 -1.94
CA PHE A 69 -1.99 -2.42 -1.15
C PHE A 69 -1.67 -2.65 0.32
N PHE A 70 -0.92 -1.73 0.92
CA PHE A 70 -0.51 -1.76 2.33
C PHE A 70 -0.74 -0.38 2.96
N ALA A 71 -1.66 -0.28 3.92
CA ALA A 71 -1.84 0.93 4.72
C ALA A 71 -1.08 0.84 6.04
N ILE A 72 -0.33 1.89 6.37
CA ILE A 72 0.48 2.01 7.57
C ILE A 72 0.06 3.31 8.28
N GLY A 73 -0.59 3.16 9.43
CA GLY A 73 -0.97 4.26 10.31
C GLY A 73 0.21 4.66 11.21
N VAL A 74 0.52 5.94 11.27
CA VAL A 74 1.54 6.49 12.19
C VAL A 74 0.91 7.38 13.25
N GLY A 75 1.45 7.39 14.47
CA GLY A 75 0.92 8.21 15.56
C GLY A 75 -0.55 7.92 15.89
N GLY A 76 -1.39 8.97 15.83
CA GLY A 76 -2.82 8.96 16.15
C GLY A 76 -3.74 8.66 14.97
N ALA A 77 -3.24 7.96 13.94
CA ALA A 77 -3.98 7.66 12.72
C ALA A 77 -5.40 7.13 12.94
N ASP A 78 -6.32 7.58 12.09
CA ASP A 78 -7.68 7.08 12.03
C ASP A 78 -7.70 5.67 11.39
N PHE A 79 -7.57 4.64 12.23
CA PHE A 79 -7.60 3.25 11.80
C PHE A 79 -8.97 2.81 11.29
N ALA A 80 -10.07 3.49 11.67
CA ALA A 80 -11.39 3.17 11.16
C ALA A 80 -11.51 3.60 9.70
N LEU A 81 -11.01 4.78 9.36
CA LEU A 81 -10.91 5.24 7.99
C LEU A 81 -9.89 4.41 7.18
N LEU A 82 -8.67 4.21 7.69
CA LEU A 82 -7.67 3.41 6.98
C LEU A 82 -8.18 1.99 6.69
N ALA A 83 -9.02 1.43 7.57
CA ALA A 83 -9.66 0.13 7.33
C ALA A 83 -10.70 0.16 6.21
N GLN A 84 -11.36 1.30 5.97
CA GLN A 84 -12.29 1.46 4.83
C GLN A 84 -11.55 1.60 3.50
N ILE A 85 -10.34 2.14 3.51
CA ILE A 85 -9.48 2.25 2.31
C ILE A 85 -8.78 0.92 2.02
N SER A 86 -8.42 0.18 3.07
CA SER A 86 -7.66 -1.06 2.95
C SER A 86 -8.55 -2.23 2.50
N PRO A 87 -8.01 -3.18 1.70
CA PRO A 87 -8.72 -4.39 1.36
C PRO A 87 -8.97 -5.24 2.62
N PRO A 88 -10.09 -5.98 2.73
CA PRO A 88 -10.39 -6.83 3.89
C PRO A 88 -9.31 -7.89 4.17
N SER A 89 -8.61 -8.35 3.12
CA SER A 89 -7.53 -9.32 3.20
C SER A 89 -6.24 -8.76 3.79
N ARG A 90 -6.09 -7.43 3.86
CA ARG A 90 -4.90 -6.77 4.40
C ARG A 90 -5.26 -5.51 5.18
N PRO A 91 -5.62 -5.66 6.47
CA PRO A 91 -5.99 -4.52 7.31
C PRO A 91 -4.79 -3.55 7.52
N PRO A 92 -5.07 -2.28 7.87
CA PRO A 92 -4.02 -1.30 8.13
C PRO A 92 -3.16 -1.70 9.32
N LEU A 93 -1.86 -1.45 9.22
CA LEU A 93 -0.86 -1.74 10.25
C LEU A 93 -0.50 -0.48 11.02
N LYS A 94 -0.32 -0.59 12.35
CA LYS A 94 0.17 0.53 13.16
C LYS A 94 1.69 0.49 13.23
N LEU A 95 2.34 1.61 12.89
CA LEU A 95 3.77 1.78 13.15
C LEU A 95 4.00 1.92 14.65
N GLN A 96 4.81 1.03 15.22
CA GLN A 96 5.18 1.09 16.63
C GLN A 96 6.17 2.24 16.87
N GLY A 97 5.71 3.37 17.40
CA GLY A 97 6.53 4.57 17.60
C GLY A 97 7.01 5.16 16.28
N VAL A 98 8.27 5.63 16.22
CA VAL A 98 8.93 6.15 15.00
C VAL A 98 9.87 5.11 14.36
N ARG A 99 9.41 3.86 14.24
CA ARG A 99 10.22 2.75 13.71
C ARG A 99 10.28 2.66 12.18
N PHE A 100 10.37 3.80 11.49
CA PHE A 100 10.52 3.84 10.02
C PHE A 100 11.73 3.06 9.53
N GLY A 101 12.86 3.11 10.24
CA GLY A 101 14.05 2.33 9.87
C GLY A 101 13.79 0.81 9.88
N ALA A 102 12.96 0.31 10.80
CA ALA A 102 12.59 -1.10 10.82
C ALA A 102 11.60 -1.46 9.71
N LEU A 103 10.64 -0.58 9.41
CA LEU A 103 9.74 -0.70 8.25
C LEU A 103 10.52 -0.79 6.94
N PHE A 104 11.47 0.12 6.69
CA PHE A 104 12.24 0.12 5.45
C PHE A 104 13.22 -1.06 5.35
N ARG A 105 13.75 -1.56 6.47
CA ARG A 105 14.52 -2.82 6.49
C ARG A 105 13.66 -4.01 6.11
N TRP A 106 12.44 -4.08 6.65
CA TRP A 106 11.46 -5.09 6.26
C TRP A 106 11.13 -4.98 4.77
N LEU A 107 10.83 -3.78 4.26
CA LEU A 107 10.52 -3.55 2.85
C LEU A 107 11.69 -3.97 1.94
N SER A 108 12.92 -3.60 2.29
CA SER A 108 14.12 -3.98 1.55
C SER A 108 14.30 -5.50 1.49
N SER A 109 14.03 -6.18 2.60
CA SER A 109 14.09 -7.64 2.68
C SER A 109 13.00 -8.30 1.84
N SER A 110 11.79 -7.73 1.85
CA SER A 110 10.64 -8.14 1.04
C SER A 110 10.90 -7.97 -0.46
N MET A 111 11.46 -6.84 -0.88
CA MET A 111 11.84 -6.58 -2.26
C MET A 111 12.96 -7.50 -2.75
N ARG A 112 13.92 -7.86 -1.87
CA ARG A 112 14.94 -8.84 -2.21
C ARG A 112 14.32 -10.20 -2.55
N ARG A 113 13.38 -10.68 -1.73
CA ARG A 113 12.66 -11.94 -2.01
C ARG A 113 11.84 -11.86 -3.30
N LEU A 114 11.14 -10.74 -3.54
CA LEU A 114 10.45 -10.46 -4.79
C LEU A 114 11.36 -10.57 -6.00
N SER A 115 12.53 -9.93 -5.95
CA SER A 115 13.48 -9.89 -7.08
C SER A 115 14.10 -11.25 -7.41
N THR A 116 14.19 -12.13 -6.41
CA THR A 116 14.73 -13.50 -6.57
C THR A 116 13.63 -14.54 -6.81
N ALA A 117 12.37 -14.19 -6.58
CA ALA A 117 11.26 -15.07 -6.85
C ALA A 117 11.06 -15.20 -8.36
N ARG A 118 10.66 -16.39 -8.82
CA ARG A 118 10.07 -16.50 -10.15
C ARG A 118 8.88 -15.55 -10.22
N ILE A 119 8.57 -15.04 -11.41
CA ILE A 119 7.34 -14.25 -11.64
C ILE A 119 6.16 -15.23 -11.51
N ASP A 120 5.84 -15.56 -10.26
CA ASP A 120 4.74 -16.40 -9.82
C ASP A 120 3.76 -15.46 -9.10
N PRO A 121 2.53 -15.29 -9.62
CA PRO A 121 1.53 -14.42 -9.04
C PRO A 121 1.05 -14.85 -7.63
N ASP A 122 1.18 -16.13 -7.28
CA ASP A 122 0.47 -16.74 -6.16
C ASP A 122 1.36 -17.11 -4.97
N HIS A 123 2.69 -17.18 -5.13
CA HIS A 123 3.61 -17.51 -4.05
C HIS A 123 4.62 -16.40 -3.78
N LEU A 124 4.19 -15.40 -3.00
CA LEU A 124 5.11 -14.46 -2.39
C LEU A 124 4.89 -14.38 -0.89
N GLU A 125 5.67 -15.16 -0.17
CA GLU A 125 5.73 -15.12 1.28
C GLU A 125 6.50 -13.87 1.72
N LEU A 126 5.74 -12.91 2.25
CA LEU A 126 6.30 -11.74 2.90
C LEU A 126 7.02 -12.18 4.18
N PRO A 127 8.14 -11.54 4.53
CA PRO A 127 8.69 -11.76 5.86
C PRO A 127 7.64 -11.31 6.88
N PRO A 128 7.60 -11.95 8.06
CA PRO A 128 6.78 -11.47 9.17
C PRO A 128 7.02 -9.97 9.38
N VAL A 129 5.95 -9.23 9.66
CA VAL A 129 6.02 -7.78 9.97
C VAL A 129 6.52 -7.51 11.40
N ASP A 130 7.06 -8.54 12.05
CA ASP A 130 7.52 -8.54 13.43
C ASP A 130 8.58 -7.46 13.66
N GLY A 131 8.40 -6.69 14.74
CA GLY A 131 9.35 -5.68 15.20
C GLY A 131 9.06 -4.23 14.78
N TRP A 132 8.15 -3.98 13.83
CA TRP A 132 7.73 -2.60 13.48
C TRP A 132 6.22 -2.40 13.37
N ALA A 133 5.47 -3.45 13.04
CA ALA A 133 4.01 -3.41 13.04
C ALA A 133 3.47 -3.95 14.37
N ALA A 134 2.47 -3.28 14.95
CA ALA A 134 1.63 -3.89 15.98
C ALA A 134 0.39 -4.51 15.31
N PRO A 135 -0.04 -5.72 15.71
CA PRO A 135 -1.41 -6.14 15.46
C PRO A 135 -2.36 -5.13 16.13
N ARG A 136 -3.53 -4.94 15.51
CA ARG A 136 -4.56 -3.97 15.93
C ARG A 136 -4.82 -4.09 17.45
N PRO A 137 -4.97 -2.98 18.21
CA PRO A 137 -5.59 -3.05 19.53
C PRO A 137 -7.06 -3.48 19.44
#